data_AF-Q5NWP5-F1
#
_entry.id   AF-Q5NWP5-F1
#
_cell.length_a   1.000
_cell.length_b   1.000
_cell.length_c   1.000
_cell.angle_alpha   90.00
_cell.angle_beta   90.00
_cell.angle_gamma   90.00
#
_symmetry.space_group_name_H-M   'P 1'
#
loop_
_entity.id
_entity.type
_entity.pdbx_description
1 polymer ?
#
loop_
_entity_poly.entity_id
_entity_poly.type
_entity_poly.pdbx_seq_one_letter_code
_entity_poly.pdbx_strand_id
1 'polypeptide(L)'
;MAQNYYDWTGVLNLKQVTGVIQALFGGADLDAAYPGNGQAYIAEMSEGSCLRWDEIHEALVELAESYELAVTEGARECIKACAVLLAEHFGHSSEKVIEVLDGQAFDDDRPELTVLFELAQLFDDGHELTSIETEGAYHCSKPRLHEFGGNGLFIGKHVVVHRSSAAAIADGSGLERALSEGRLERAVQQLLLQVEGRLEEVTDEAVRATLREGLARALAKPEQDKAALPSSVPVKHWASYAFADLEPTHVMEADDQRLHSGQLFLTAGQGEGDLDQLLSVTMEVGTNPVNGIDQVPCAHIHFDSDALAFSLYRVGNGIVLRPEVGVTLRGQAPTSVSDDAFFWVE
;
A
#
# COMPACT_ATOMS: atom_id res chain seq x y z
N MET A 1 -7.24 25.82 25.18
CA MET A 1 -7.74 25.37 23.87
C MET A 1 -6.82 24.27 23.38
N ALA A 2 -7.33 23.22 22.73
CA ALA A 2 -6.45 22.27 22.03
C ALA A 2 -6.29 22.77 20.60
N GLN A 3 -5.07 22.67 20.09
CA GLN A 3 -4.75 22.91 18.69
C GLN A 3 -4.72 21.57 17.97
N ASN A 4 -5.27 21.58 16.75
CA ASN A 4 -5.32 20.45 15.84
C ASN A 4 -4.40 20.78 14.68
N TYR A 5 -3.62 19.80 14.30
CA TYR A 5 -2.60 19.90 13.28
C TYR A 5 -2.80 18.76 12.30
N TYR A 6 -2.45 19.01 11.04
CA TYR A 6 -2.41 18.00 10.01
C TYR A 6 -1.03 18.02 9.40
N ASP A 7 -0.37 16.88 9.43
CA ASP A 7 0.92 16.67 8.79
C ASP A 7 0.79 15.50 7.83
N TRP A 8 1.55 15.54 6.74
CA TRP A 8 1.66 14.41 5.84
C TRP A 8 3.07 14.28 5.28
N THR A 9 3.44 13.05 4.97
CA THR A 9 4.68 12.71 4.27
C THR A 9 4.34 11.87 3.06
N GLY A 10 5.21 11.87 2.07
CA GLY A 10 4.99 11.10 0.86
C GLY A 10 6.20 11.00 -0.03
N VAL A 11 5.97 10.37 -1.17
CA VAL A 11 6.96 10.21 -2.23
C VAL A 11 6.36 10.58 -3.56
N LEU A 12 7.17 11.21 -4.39
CA LEU A 12 6.98 11.33 -5.82
C LEU A 12 7.76 10.21 -6.49
N ASN A 13 7.08 9.34 -7.25
CA ASN A 13 7.72 8.29 -8.04
C ASN A 13 8.06 8.83 -9.43
N LEU A 14 9.34 8.99 -9.72
CA LEU A 14 9.84 9.72 -10.90
C LEU A 14 11.27 9.29 -11.23
N LYS A 15 11.71 9.60 -12.45
CA LYS A 15 13.07 9.27 -12.89
C LYS A 15 14.13 10.12 -12.20
N GLN A 16 13.90 11.42 -12.11
CA GLN A 16 14.80 12.38 -11.46
C GLN A 16 14.07 13.69 -11.14
N VAL A 17 14.46 14.37 -10.05
CA VAL A 17 13.95 15.70 -9.74
C VAL A 17 14.54 16.71 -10.73
N THR A 18 13.68 17.40 -11.46
CA THR A 18 14.02 18.40 -12.48
C THR A 18 13.55 19.80 -12.07
N GLY A 19 13.75 20.79 -12.95
CA GLY A 19 13.27 22.16 -12.71
C GLY A 19 11.76 22.23 -12.54
N VAL A 20 11.00 21.44 -13.32
CA VAL A 20 9.55 21.37 -13.21
C VAL A 20 9.11 20.77 -11.87
N ILE A 21 9.72 19.67 -11.44
CA ILE A 21 9.40 19.07 -10.13
C ILE A 21 9.75 20.02 -8.99
N GLN A 22 10.89 20.70 -9.08
CA GLN A 22 11.29 21.70 -8.09
C GLN A 22 10.29 22.87 -8.03
N ALA A 23 9.80 23.34 -9.17
CA ALA A 23 8.85 24.46 -9.23
C ALA A 23 7.47 24.10 -8.65
N LEU A 24 6.98 22.89 -8.91
CA LEU A 24 5.65 22.46 -8.47
C LEU A 24 5.63 21.95 -7.03
N PHE A 25 6.70 21.27 -6.58
CA PHE A 25 6.72 20.55 -5.29
C PHE A 25 7.77 21.07 -4.31
N GLY A 26 8.58 22.07 -4.68
CA GLY A 26 9.67 22.59 -3.84
C GLY A 26 9.22 23.11 -2.47
N GLY A 27 7.99 23.62 -2.35
CA GLY A 27 7.40 24.09 -1.09
C GLY A 27 6.99 22.96 -0.13
N ALA A 28 6.97 21.70 -0.58
CA ALA A 28 6.62 20.52 0.22
C ALA A 28 7.85 19.79 0.76
N ASP A 29 8.85 20.50 1.29
CA ASP A 29 10.08 19.91 1.85
C ASP A 29 10.71 18.83 0.94
N LEU A 30 10.79 19.16 -0.36
CA LEU A 30 11.23 18.23 -1.39
C LEU A 30 12.69 17.81 -1.19
N ASP A 31 12.93 16.51 -0.99
CA ASP A 31 14.26 15.91 -0.96
C ASP A 31 14.43 14.92 -2.11
N ALA A 32 15.26 15.31 -3.09
CA ALA A 32 15.56 14.49 -4.26
C ALA A 32 16.42 13.25 -3.96
N ALA A 33 17.12 13.21 -2.83
CA ALA A 33 18.06 12.16 -2.47
C ALA A 33 17.45 11.09 -1.55
N TYR A 34 16.29 11.36 -0.95
CA TYR A 34 15.60 10.47 -0.04
C TYR A 34 14.21 10.12 -0.59
N PRO A 35 13.74 8.86 -0.55
CA PRO A 35 14.47 7.65 -0.12
C PRO A 35 15.44 7.10 -1.19
N GLY A 36 15.46 7.67 -2.39
CA GLY A 36 16.28 7.23 -3.53
C GLY A 36 15.56 6.22 -4.43
N ASN A 37 16.29 5.57 -5.36
CA ASN A 37 15.76 4.55 -6.28
C ASN A 37 14.56 5.00 -7.16
N GLY A 38 14.57 6.24 -7.66
CA GLY A 38 13.46 6.77 -8.46
C GLY A 38 12.29 7.29 -7.62
N GLN A 39 12.57 7.66 -6.37
CA GLN A 39 11.63 8.28 -5.46
C GLN A 39 12.26 9.53 -4.84
N ALA A 40 11.46 10.60 -4.76
CA ALA A 40 11.80 11.83 -4.06
C ALA A 40 10.79 12.08 -2.94
N TYR A 41 11.27 12.43 -1.76
CA TYR A 41 10.47 12.67 -0.58
C TYR A 41 9.82 14.05 -0.65
N ILE A 42 8.59 14.12 -0.16
CA ILE A 42 7.86 15.36 0.06
C ILE A 42 7.13 15.28 1.41
N ALA A 43 6.99 16.41 2.08
CA ALA A 43 6.20 16.51 3.29
C ALA A 43 5.63 17.91 3.49
N GLU A 44 4.49 17.93 4.16
CA GLU A 44 3.91 19.16 4.68
C GLU A 44 3.73 19.00 6.17
N MET A 45 4.40 19.89 6.90
CA MET A 45 4.32 19.94 8.35
C MET A 45 3.57 21.21 8.73
N SER A 46 2.57 21.07 9.59
CA SER A 46 1.73 22.16 10.09
C SER A 46 2.50 23.35 10.70
N GLU A 47 3.75 23.15 11.12
CA GLU A 47 4.64 24.19 11.66
C GLU A 47 5.86 24.51 10.78
N GLY A 48 5.89 24.05 9.53
CA GLY A 48 7.09 24.13 8.67
C GLY A 48 6.78 24.43 7.20
N SER A 49 6.78 23.37 6.38
CA SER A 49 6.53 23.42 4.94
C SER A 49 5.04 23.55 4.63
N CYS A 50 4.70 24.29 3.57
CA CYS A 50 3.34 24.44 3.07
C CYS A 50 3.41 24.72 1.58
N LEU A 51 2.70 23.94 0.77
CA LEU A 51 2.53 24.28 -0.64
C LEU A 51 1.60 25.49 -0.76
N ARG A 52 1.98 26.43 -1.63
CA ARG A 52 1.20 27.65 -1.89
C ARG A 52 1.28 28.05 -3.35
N TRP A 53 0.17 28.58 -3.86
CA TRP A 53 0.06 28.96 -5.27
C TRP A 53 0.96 30.15 -5.64
N ASP A 54 1.21 31.09 -4.73
CA ASP A 54 2.11 32.22 -4.95
C ASP A 54 3.56 31.75 -5.14
N GLU A 55 4.05 30.89 -4.24
CA GLU A 55 5.39 30.30 -4.35
C GLU A 55 5.56 29.45 -5.63
N ILE A 56 4.54 28.66 -5.97
CA ILE A 56 4.53 27.87 -7.21
C ILE A 56 4.52 28.79 -8.43
N HIS A 57 3.73 29.86 -8.41
CA HIS A 57 3.67 30.81 -9.53
C HIS A 57 5.02 31.49 -9.75
N GLU A 58 5.65 31.99 -8.70
CA GLU A 58 7.00 32.58 -8.78
C GLU A 58 8.00 31.56 -9.36
N ALA A 59 8.00 30.32 -8.87
CA ALA A 59 8.90 29.28 -9.35
C ALA A 59 8.63 28.89 -10.82
N LEU A 60 7.37 28.89 -11.27
CA LEU A 60 7.02 28.65 -12.68
C LEU A 60 7.47 29.80 -13.59
N VAL A 61 7.44 31.05 -13.10
CA VAL A 61 7.98 32.20 -13.82
C VAL A 61 9.50 32.08 -13.97
N GLU A 62 10.21 31.78 -12.90
CA GLU A 62 11.66 31.55 -12.94
C GLU A 62 12.03 30.38 -13.87
N LEU A 63 11.24 29.31 -13.84
CA LEU A 63 11.40 28.17 -14.74
C LEU A 63 11.24 28.58 -16.21
N ALA A 64 10.20 29.36 -16.53
CA ALA A 64 9.98 29.87 -17.89
C ALA A 64 11.15 30.74 -18.37
N GLU A 65 11.70 31.59 -17.50
CA GLU A 65 12.90 32.37 -17.79
C GLU A 65 14.13 31.49 -18.01
N SER A 66 14.29 30.41 -17.26
CA SER A 66 15.39 29.45 -17.41
C SER A 66 15.37 28.72 -18.76
N TYR A 67 14.18 28.59 -19.36
CA TYR A 67 13.99 28.10 -20.72
C TYR A 67 14.11 29.20 -21.80
N GLU A 68 14.57 30.39 -21.42
CA GLU A 68 14.72 31.56 -22.29
C GLU A 68 13.40 31.99 -22.96
N LEU A 69 12.26 31.72 -22.31
CA LEU A 69 10.95 32.13 -22.82
C LEU A 69 10.72 33.63 -22.59
N ALA A 70 9.98 34.24 -23.52
CA ALA A 70 9.58 35.64 -23.40
C ALA A 70 8.43 35.80 -22.39
N VAL A 71 8.77 35.81 -21.09
CA VAL A 71 7.80 36.00 -20.01
C VAL A 71 7.20 37.41 -20.08
N THR A 72 5.88 37.48 -20.25
CA THR A 72 5.13 38.74 -20.31
C THR A 72 4.75 39.21 -18.91
N GLU A 73 4.46 40.51 -18.73
CA GLU A 73 3.90 41.02 -17.47
C GLU A 73 2.63 40.27 -17.05
N GLY A 74 1.78 39.89 -18.02
CA GLY A 74 0.59 39.07 -17.73
C GLY A 74 0.91 37.69 -17.18
N ALA A 75 2.02 37.06 -17.62
CA ALA A 75 2.50 35.80 -17.04
C ALA A 75 3.11 35.99 -15.65
N ARG A 76 3.72 37.14 -15.36
CA ARG A 76 4.21 37.50 -14.02
C ARG A 76 3.08 37.79 -13.02
N GLU A 77 1.95 38.30 -13.51
CA GLU A 77 0.80 38.65 -12.66
C GLU A 77 -0.24 37.53 -12.52
N CYS A 78 -0.22 36.53 -13.41
CA CYS A 78 -1.23 35.48 -13.44
C CYS A 78 -0.64 34.09 -13.73
N ILE A 79 -0.78 33.17 -12.77
CA ILE A 79 -0.32 31.79 -12.92
C ILE A 79 -0.92 31.07 -14.13
N LYS A 80 -2.20 31.32 -14.48
CA LYS A 80 -2.80 30.72 -15.68
C LYS A 80 -2.08 31.16 -16.95
N ALA A 81 -1.69 32.43 -17.05
CA ALA A 81 -0.96 32.94 -18.20
C ALA A 81 0.46 32.36 -18.27
N CYS A 82 1.15 32.21 -17.12
CA CYS A 82 2.45 31.53 -17.06
C CYS A 82 2.35 30.04 -17.44
N ALA A 83 1.32 29.35 -16.95
CA ALA A 83 1.09 27.94 -17.25
C ALA A 83 0.75 27.71 -18.73
N VAL A 84 0.03 28.62 -19.38
CA VAL A 84 -0.18 28.61 -20.84
C VAL A 84 1.14 28.74 -21.59
N LEU A 85 2.00 29.68 -21.20
CA LEU A 85 3.32 29.85 -21.83
C LEU A 85 4.18 28.58 -21.73
N LEU A 86 4.19 27.94 -20.55
CA LEU A 86 4.88 26.67 -20.36
C LEU A 86 4.23 25.54 -21.15
N ALA A 87 2.90 25.43 -21.16
CA ALA A 87 2.19 24.42 -21.93
C ALA A 87 2.54 24.47 -23.42
N GLU A 88 2.58 25.67 -23.99
CA GLU A 88 2.97 25.87 -25.39
C GLU A 88 4.44 25.46 -25.64
N HIS A 89 5.35 25.76 -24.70
CA HIS A 89 6.74 25.32 -24.78
C HIS A 89 6.87 23.78 -24.80
N PHE A 90 6.10 23.08 -23.96
CA PHE A 90 6.07 21.62 -23.90
C PHE A 90 5.19 20.97 -24.99
N GLY A 91 4.63 21.75 -25.92
CA GLY A 91 3.86 21.24 -27.06
C GLY A 91 2.42 20.86 -26.74
N HIS A 92 1.85 21.40 -25.65
CA HIS A 92 0.45 21.26 -25.27
C HIS A 92 -0.37 22.51 -25.61
N SER A 93 -1.70 22.34 -25.71
CA SER A 93 -2.60 23.45 -26.01
C SER A 93 -2.95 24.24 -24.75
N SER A 94 -3.23 25.54 -24.94
CA SER A 94 -3.62 26.43 -23.86
C SER A 94 -4.93 25.98 -23.18
N GLU A 95 -5.87 25.39 -23.93
CA GLU A 95 -7.13 24.89 -23.38
C GLU A 95 -6.91 23.78 -22.36
N LYS A 96 -5.96 22.87 -22.62
CA LYS A 96 -5.70 21.72 -21.75
C LYS A 96 -5.19 22.16 -20.38
N VAL A 97 -4.26 23.10 -20.34
CA VAL A 97 -3.75 23.61 -19.05
C VAL A 97 -4.76 24.51 -18.33
N ILE A 98 -5.60 25.23 -19.07
CA ILE A 98 -6.69 26.02 -18.49
C ILE A 98 -7.72 25.10 -17.83
N GLU A 99 -8.05 23.96 -18.43
CA GLU A 99 -8.94 22.94 -17.87
C GLU A 99 -8.42 22.38 -16.54
N VAL A 100 -7.12 22.05 -16.47
CA VAL A 100 -6.45 21.58 -15.24
C VAL A 100 -6.53 22.64 -14.13
N LEU A 101 -6.38 23.91 -14.49
CA LEU A 101 -6.41 25.05 -13.55
C LEU A 101 -7.82 25.61 -13.34
N ASP A 102 -8.86 25.02 -13.93
CA ASP A 102 -10.22 25.50 -13.76
C ASP A 102 -10.75 25.16 -12.37
N GLY A 103 -11.56 26.05 -11.80
CA GLY A 103 -12.07 25.90 -10.44
C GLY A 103 -11.06 26.11 -9.30
N GLN A 104 -9.76 26.28 -9.59
CA GLN A 104 -8.74 26.58 -8.57
C GLN A 104 -8.86 28.02 -8.04
N ALA A 105 -8.79 28.19 -6.72
CA ALA A 105 -8.67 29.48 -6.06
C ALA A 105 -7.20 29.73 -5.68
N PHE A 106 -6.60 30.77 -6.27
CA PHE A 106 -5.17 31.04 -6.12
C PHE A 106 -4.83 31.96 -4.94
N ASP A 107 -5.82 32.62 -4.36
CA ASP A 107 -5.58 33.71 -3.39
C ASP A 107 -5.43 33.23 -1.93
N ASP A 108 -5.95 32.04 -1.56
CA ASP A 108 -5.93 31.56 -0.17
C ASP A 108 -5.94 30.02 0.00
N ASP A 109 -6.08 29.24 -1.08
CA ASP A 109 -6.18 27.77 -0.99
C ASP A 109 -4.83 27.07 -1.21
N ARG A 110 -4.69 25.91 -0.56
CA ARG A 110 -3.56 25.01 -0.82
C ARG A 110 -3.77 24.35 -2.19
N PRO A 111 -2.72 24.25 -3.03
CA PRO A 111 -2.83 23.53 -4.28
C PRO A 111 -3.14 22.06 -4.02
N GLU A 112 -4.11 21.51 -4.75
CA GLU A 112 -4.38 20.08 -4.69
C GLU A 112 -3.25 19.30 -5.40
N LEU A 113 -2.75 18.25 -4.75
CA LEU A 113 -1.69 17.40 -5.33
C LEU A 113 -2.10 16.76 -6.66
N THR A 114 -3.40 16.54 -6.89
CA THR A 114 -3.97 16.06 -8.16
C THR A 114 -3.73 17.06 -9.29
N VAL A 115 -3.97 18.34 -9.04
CA VAL A 115 -3.71 19.42 -10.00
C VAL A 115 -2.22 19.56 -10.28
N LEU A 116 -1.39 19.50 -9.24
CA LEU A 116 0.08 19.55 -9.41
C LEU A 116 0.60 18.33 -10.19
N PHE A 117 0.05 17.15 -9.96
CA PHE A 117 0.38 15.97 -10.75
C PHE A 117 0.03 16.18 -12.22
N GLU A 118 -1.16 16.69 -12.53
CA GLU A 118 -1.59 16.96 -13.91
C GLU A 118 -0.72 18.03 -14.59
N LEU A 119 -0.33 19.09 -13.89
CA LEU A 119 0.62 20.08 -14.39
C LEU A 119 1.99 19.45 -14.68
N ALA A 120 2.51 18.62 -13.78
CA ALA A 120 3.75 17.89 -14.01
C ALA A 120 3.65 16.96 -15.23
N GLN A 121 2.49 16.33 -15.46
CA GLN A 121 2.30 15.53 -16.69
C GLN A 121 2.31 16.38 -17.97
N LEU A 122 1.91 17.66 -17.90
CA LEU A 122 1.97 18.59 -19.04
C LEU A 122 3.37 19.16 -19.24
N PHE A 123 4.14 19.33 -18.19
CA PHE A 123 5.45 20.00 -18.24
C PHE A 123 6.60 19.00 -18.10
N ASP A 124 6.49 17.80 -18.68
CA ASP A 124 7.53 16.78 -18.53
C ASP A 124 8.83 17.18 -19.26
N ASP A 125 9.79 17.68 -18.47
CA ASP A 125 11.16 18.02 -18.88
C ASP A 125 12.13 16.84 -18.73
N GLY A 126 11.60 15.61 -18.61
CA GLY A 126 12.34 14.37 -18.43
C GLY A 126 12.33 13.83 -17.00
N HIS A 127 11.46 14.38 -16.14
CA HIS A 127 11.23 13.84 -14.80
C HIS A 127 10.43 12.53 -14.83
N GLU A 128 9.59 12.30 -15.84
CA GLU A 128 8.80 11.07 -16.00
C GLU A 128 8.02 10.70 -14.71
N LEU A 129 7.26 11.66 -14.16
CA LEU A 129 6.52 11.45 -12.90
C LEU A 129 5.39 10.43 -13.14
N THR A 130 5.37 9.33 -12.38
CA THR A 130 4.38 8.25 -12.57
C THR A 130 3.28 8.24 -11.52
N SER A 131 3.61 8.58 -10.27
CA SER A 131 2.65 8.64 -9.18
C SER A 131 3.12 9.50 -8.02
N ILE A 132 2.16 9.90 -7.18
CA ILE A 132 2.36 10.54 -5.88
C ILE A 132 1.70 9.65 -4.82
N GLU A 133 2.40 9.41 -3.72
CA GLU A 133 1.91 8.59 -2.61
C GLU A 133 2.10 9.39 -1.32
N THR A 134 1.03 9.66 -0.58
CA THR A 134 1.11 10.36 0.70
C THR A 134 0.31 9.65 1.79
N GLU A 135 0.83 9.75 3.00
CA GLU A 135 0.15 9.36 4.22
C GLU A 135 0.15 10.56 5.18
N GLY A 136 -1.03 10.87 5.71
CA GLY A 136 -1.26 12.01 6.59
C GLY A 136 -1.98 11.61 7.85
N ALA A 137 -1.78 12.40 8.89
CA ALA A 137 -2.45 12.22 10.16
C ALA A 137 -2.81 13.56 10.79
N TYR A 138 -4.01 13.59 11.37
CA TYR A 138 -4.36 14.61 12.33
C TYR A 138 -3.77 14.25 13.68
N HIS A 139 -3.10 15.22 14.30
CA HIS A 139 -2.68 15.09 15.68
C HIS A 139 -3.19 16.28 16.50
N CYS A 140 -3.57 15.98 17.74
CA CYS A 140 -4.10 16.96 18.67
C CYS A 140 -3.14 17.13 19.85
N SER A 141 -2.87 18.37 20.23
CA SER A 141 -2.07 18.72 21.42
C SER A 141 -2.60 18.10 22.73
N LYS A 142 -3.84 17.58 22.75
CA LYS A 142 -4.44 16.84 23.87
C LYS A 142 -5.36 15.72 23.37
N PRO A 143 -5.39 14.54 24.01
CA PRO A 143 -6.34 13.49 23.63
C PRO A 143 -7.78 13.98 23.70
N ARG A 144 -8.49 13.88 22.58
CA ARG A 144 -9.89 14.28 22.42
C ARG A 144 -10.63 13.27 21.58
N LEU A 145 -11.90 13.09 21.88
CA LEU A 145 -12.75 12.13 21.17
C LEU A 145 -12.87 12.53 19.70
N HIS A 146 -12.62 11.59 18.79
CA HIS A 146 -12.69 11.77 17.32
C HIS A 146 -11.68 12.77 16.73
N GLU A 147 -10.60 13.11 17.46
CA GLU A 147 -9.52 13.99 16.97
C GLU A 147 -8.26 13.20 16.57
N PHE A 148 -8.35 11.87 16.55
CA PHE A 148 -7.32 10.99 16.00
C PHE A 148 -7.81 10.44 14.67
N GLY A 149 -7.04 10.64 13.62
CA GLY A 149 -7.36 10.13 12.30
C GLY A 149 -6.22 10.31 11.34
N GLY A 150 -6.25 9.56 10.26
CA GLY A 150 -5.30 9.69 9.18
C GLY A 150 -5.90 9.29 7.86
N ASN A 151 -5.13 9.53 6.82
CA ASN A 151 -5.52 9.26 5.45
C ASN A 151 -4.30 8.85 4.61
N GLY A 152 -4.59 8.09 3.57
CA GLY A 152 -3.66 7.80 2.48
C GLY A 152 -4.20 8.38 1.18
N LEU A 153 -3.31 8.88 0.35
CA LEU A 153 -3.60 9.37 -0.99
C LEU A 153 -2.59 8.76 -1.98
N PHE A 154 -3.10 8.09 -3.01
CA PHE A 154 -2.33 7.68 -4.17
C PHE A 154 -2.88 8.42 -5.38
N ILE A 155 -2.00 9.09 -6.13
CA ILE A 155 -2.33 9.73 -7.40
C ILE A 155 -1.49 9.05 -8.47
N GLY A 156 -2.14 8.54 -9.50
CA GLY A 156 -1.47 8.07 -10.70
C GLY A 156 -2.28 8.41 -11.94
N LYS A 157 -1.71 8.12 -13.11
CA LYS A 157 -2.31 8.47 -14.40
C LYS A 157 -3.73 7.92 -14.62
N HIS A 158 -4.04 6.76 -14.05
CA HIS A 158 -5.29 6.04 -14.30
C HIS A 158 -6.23 5.99 -13.10
N VAL A 159 -5.72 6.31 -11.91
CA VAL A 159 -6.47 6.14 -10.67
C VAL A 159 -6.00 7.15 -9.63
N VAL A 160 -6.94 7.71 -8.88
CA VAL A 160 -6.70 8.54 -7.71
C VAL A 160 -7.44 7.91 -6.54
N VAL A 161 -6.69 7.42 -5.55
CA VAL A 161 -7.21 6.63 -4.43
C VAL A 161 -7.03 7.43 -3.15
N HIS A 162 -8.12 7.73 -2.45
CA HIS A 162 -8.08 8.36 -1.13
C HIS A 162 -8.76 7.48 -0.07
N ARG A 163 -8.11 7.27 1.06
CA ARG A 163 -8.65 6.49 2.18
C ARG A 163 -8.50 7.29 3.46
N SER A 164 -9.52 7.35 4.30
CA SER A 164 -9.41 7.93 5.63
C SER A 164 -9.94 6.98 6.70
N SER A 165 -9.34 7.00 7.89
CA SER A 165 -9.82 6.22 9.03
C SER A 165 -11.23 6.66 9.47
N ALA A 166 -11.58 7.92 9.26
CA ALA A 166 -12.91 8.45 9.53
C ALA A 166 -13.98 7.83 8.62
N ALA A 167 -13.67 7.58 7.34
CA ALA A 167 -14.58 6.91 6.41
C ALA A 167 -14.93 5.51 6.89
N ALA A 168 -13.96 4.74 7.40
CA ALA A 168 -14.19 3.39 7.93
C ALA A 168 -15.21 3.37 9.09
N ILE A 169 -15.18 4.37 9.98
CA ILE A 169 -16.14 4.50 11.08
C ILE A 169 -17.53 4.86 10.54
N ALA A 170 -17.61 5.81 9.60
CA ALA A 170 -18.87 6.22 8.97
C ALA A 170 -19.53 5.05 8.23
N ASP A 171 -18.74 4.29 7.47
CA ASP A 171 -19.14 3.11 6.73
C ASP A 171 -19.68 2.02 7.67
N GLY A 172 -18.89 1.65 8.69
CA GLY A 172 -19.25 0.60 9.64
C GLY A 172 -20.52 0.95 10.42
N SER A 173 -20.61 2.18 10.93
CA SER A 173 -21.80 2.62 11.68
C SER A 173 -23.05 2.74 10.81
N GLY A 174 -22.90 3.15 9.54
CA GLY A 174 -23.98 3.21 8.57
C GLY A 174 -24.55 1.83 8.26
N LEU A 175 -23.67 0.85 8.02
CA LEU A 175 -24.03 -0.52 7.72
C LEU A 175 -24.64 -1.25 8.93
N GLU A 176 -24.02 -1.16 10.10
CA GLU A 176 -24.52 -1.76 11.35
C GLU A 176 -25.93 -1.28 11.69
N ARG A 177 -26.19 0.03 11.55
CA ARG A 177 -27.53 0.58 11.76
C ARG A 177 -28.55 0.00 10.78
N ALA A 178 -28.20 -0.14 9.50
CA ALA A 178 -29.11 -0.70 8.51
C ALA A 178 -29.43 -2.17 8.80
N LEU A 179 -28.43 -2.96 9.20
CA LEU A 179 -28.57 -4.38 9.51
C LEU A 179 -29.36 -4.62 10.80
N SER A 180 -29.03 -3.89 11.87
CA SER A 180 -29.72 -4.01 13.18
C SER A 180 -31.20 -3.61 13.10
N GLU A 181 -31.56 -2.69 12.20
CA GLU A 181 -32.96 -2.30 11.93
C GLU A 181 -33.67 -3.25 10.94
N GLY A 182 -33.00 -4.30 10.45
CA GLY A 182 -33.54 -5.24 9.46
C GLY A 182 -33.78 -4.61 8.09
N ARG A 183 -33.16 -3.46 7.79
CA ARG A 183 -33.34 -2.71 6.53
C ARG A 183 -32.32 -3.14 5.50
N LEU A 184 -32.51 -4.33 4.95
CA LEU A 184 -31.56 -4.96 4.03
C LEU A 184 -31.31 -4.13 2.77
N GLU A 185 -32.34 -3.52 2.17
CA GLU A 185 -32.18 -2.67 0.99
C GLU A 185 -31.27 -1.46 1.27
N ARG A 186 -31.36 -0.92 2.49
CA ARG A 186 -30.49 0.19 2.91
C ARG A 186 -29.05 -0.28 3.12
N ALA A 187 -28.85 -1.48 3.67
CA ALA A 187 -27.53 -2.08 3.80
C ALA A 187 -26.89 -2.29 2.42
N VAL A 188 -27.66 -2.78 1.45
CA VAL A 188 -27.22 -2.92 0.04
C VAL A 188 -26.85 -1.57 -0.56
N GLN A 189 -27.66 -0.53 -0.37
CA GLN A 189 -27.34 0.82 -0.86
C GLN A 189 -26.05 1.38 -0.25
N GLN A 190 -25.77 1.12 1.03
CA GLN A 190 -24.51 1.54 1.66
C GLN A 190 -23.30 0.85 1.02
N LEU A 191 -23.39 -0.47 0.79
CA LEU A 191 -22.33 -1.21 0.09
C LEU A 191 -22.17 -0.74 -1.36
N LEU A 192 -23.27 -0.43 -2.04
CA LEU A 192 -23.23 0.10 -3.40
C LEU A 192 -22.49 1.45 -3.45
N LEU A 193 -22.77 2.36 -2.52
CA LEU A 193 -22.07 3.65 -2.43
C LEU A 193 -20.56 3.47 -2.27
N GLN A 194 -20.12 2.50 -1.46
CA GLN A 194 -18.69 2.20 -1.32
C GLN A 194 -18.09 1.71 -2.65
N VAL A 195 -18.79 0.81 -3.34
CA VAL A 195 -18.36 0.32 -4.65
C VAL A 195 -18.33 1.43 -5.70
N GLU A 196 -19.35 2.30 -5.72
CA GLU A 196 -19.40 3.44 -6.63
C GLU A 196 -18.27 4.42 -6.35
N GLY A 197 -18.00 4.73 -5.07
CA GLY A 197 -16.85 5.54 -4.69
C GLY A 197 -15.52 4.94 -5.17
N ARG A 198 -15.34 3.61 -5.07
CA ARG A 198 -14.14 2.92 -5.62
C ARG A 198 -14.05 3.02 -7.14
N LEU A 199 -15.17 3.04 -7.84
CA LEU A 199 -15.20 3.18 -9.29
C LEU A 199 -14.88 4.62 -9.70
N GLU A 200 -15.33 5.63 -8.94
CA GLU A 200 -15.06 7.04 -9.17
C GLU A 200 -13.56 7.39 -9.06
N GLU A 201 -12.79 6.59 -8.32
CA GLU A 201 -11.32 6.71 -8.26
C GLU A 201 -10.65 6.46 -9.62
N VAL A 202 -11.32 5.80 -10.57
CA VAL A 202 -10.81 5.60 -11.94
C VAL A 202 -11.12 6.82 -12.79
N THR A 203 -10.07 7.45 -13.32
CA THR A 203 -10.14 8.76 -14.00
C THR A 203 -10.92 8.66 -15.33
N ASP A 204 -10.67 7.62 -16.12
CA ASP A 204 -11.32 7.41 -17.41
C ASP A 204 -12.77 6.89 -17.26
N GLU A 205 -13.73 7.65 -17.78
CA GLU A 205 -15.16 7.34 -17.69
C GLU A 205 -15.56 6.05 -18.43
N ALA A 206 -14.96 5.77 -19.59
CA ALA A 206 -15.27 4.58 -20.38
C ALA A 206 -14.70 3.32 -19.71
N VAL A 207 -13.49 3.41 -19.14
CA VAL A 207 -12.91 2.34 -18.32
C VAL A 207 -13.76 2.11 -17.08
N ARG A 208 -14.17 3.18 -16.39
CA ARG A 208 -15.07 3.12 -15.22
C ARG A 208 -16.40 2.42 -15.55
N ALA A 209 -17.02 2.74 -16.69
CA ALA A 209 -18.24 2.07 -17.15
C ALA A 209 -18.00 0.56 -17.41
N THR A 210 -16.88 0.22 -18.05
CA THR A 210 -16.49 -1.18 -18.32
C THR A 210 -16.27 -1.96 -17.03
N LEU A 211 -15.60 -1.36 -16.04
CA LEU A 211 -15.38 -1.95 -14.72
C LEU A 211 -16.69 -2.15 -13.97
N ARG A 212 -17.61 -1.19 -14.04
CA ARG A 212 -18.95 -1.30 -13.43
C ARG A 212 -19.71 -2.52 -13.97
N GLU A 213 -19.72 -2.71 -15.29
CA GLU A 213 -20.35 -3.88 -15.92
C GLU A 213 -19.65 -5.20 -15.54
N GLY A 214 -18.30 -5.19 -15.50
CA GLY A 214 -17.50 -6.34 -15.05
C GLY A 214 -17.83 -6.75 -13.62
N LEU A 215 -17.90 -5.77 -12.72
CA LEU A 215 -18.20 -5.98 -11.31
C LEU A 215 -19.64 -6.46 -11.09
N ALA A 216 -20.61 -5.86 -11.78
CA ALA A 216 -22.00 -6.31 -11.71
C ALA A 216 -22.14 -7.78 -12.14
N ARG A 217 -21.46 -8.19 -13.22
CA ARG A 217 -21.42 -9.60 -13.64
C ARG A 217 -20.73 -10.49 -12.61
N ALA A 218 -19.64 -10.04 -12.01
CA ALA A 218 -18.91 -10.82 -11.00
C ALA A 218 -19.74 -11.04 -9.73
N LEU A 219 -20.44 -10.01 -9.26
CA LEU A 219 -21.31 -10.07 -8.09
C LEU A 219 -22.60 -10.86 -8.34
N ALA A 220 -23.08 -10.90 -9.59
CA ALA A 220 -24.26 -11.69 -9.97
C ALA A 220 -23.97 -13.20 -10.11
N LYS A 221 -22.70 -13.61 -10.16
CA LYS A 221 -22.35 -15.04 -10.14
C LYS A 221 -22.62 -15.60 -8.73
N PRO A 222 -23.37 -16.71 -8.61
CA PRO A 222 -23.46 -17.40 -7.32
C PRO A 222 -22.06 -17.84 -6.88
N GLU A 223 -21.83 -17.85 -5.57
CA GLU A 223 -20.56 -18.11 -4.86
C GLU A 223 -19.80 -19.40 -5.29
N GLN A 224 -20.41 -20.25 -6.12
CA GLN A 224 -19.91 -21.56 -6.53
C GLN A 224 -18.69 -21.55 -7.47
N ASP A 225 -18.29 -20.41 -8.03
CA ASP A 225 -17.18 -20.31 -9.01
C ASP A 225 -15.93 -19.56 -8.53
N LYS A 226 -15.87 -19.12 -7.27
CA LYS A 226 -14.55 -18.85 -6.67
C LYS A 226 -13.96 -20.21 -6.32
N ALA A 227 -13.17 -20.77 -7.23
CA ALA A 227 -12.21 -21.80 -6.86
C ALA A 227 -11.14 -21.13 -5.97
N ALA A 228 -11.51 -20.76 -4.74
CA ALA A 228 -10.57 -20.70 -3.64
C ALA A 228 -9.98 -22.10 -3.58
N LEU A 229 -8.68 -22.22 -3.79
CA LEU A 229 -7.99 -23.40 -3.31
C LEU A 229 -8.42 -23.53 -1.84
N PRO A 230 -8.92 -24.69 -1.41
CA PRO A 230 -9.35 -24.86 -0.04
C PRO A 230 -8.16 -24.50 0.86
N SER A 231 -8.31 -23.44 1.67
CA SER A 231 -7.28 -22.98 2.61
C SER A 231 -6.99 -24.07 3.64
N SER A 232 -7.96 -24.95 3.89
CA SER A 232 -7.88 -26.09 4.78
C SER A 232 -8.38 -27.35 4.07
N VAL A 233 -7.56 -28.40 4.04
CA VAL A 233 -7.86 -29.67 3.35
C VAL A 233 -7.71 -30.84 4.32
N PRO A 234 -8.75 -31.67 4.49
CA PRO A 234 -8.62 -32.94 5.20
C PRO A 234 -7.68 -33.89 4.43
N VAL A 235 -6.68 -34.43 5.11
CA VAL A 235 -5.68 -35.33 4.54
C VAL A 235 -5.58 -36.64 5.31
N LYS A 236 -5.15 -37.70 4.61
CA LYS A 236 -4.76 -38.97 5.23
C LYS A 236 -3.23 -38.98 5.38
N HIS A 237 -2.73 -39.73 6.36
CA HIS A 237 -1.30 -40.08 6.37
C HIS A 237 -0.94 -40.88 5.10
N TRP A 238 0.27 -40.68 4.56
CA TRP A 238 0.69 -41.28 3.28
C TRP A 238 0.50 -42.81 3.20
N ALA A 239 0.77 -43.53 4.28
CA ALA A 239 0.56 -45.00 4.30
C ALA A 239 -0.91 -45.41 4.32
N SER A 240 -1.84 -44.51 4.66
CA SER A 240 -3.27 -44.78 4.74
C SER A 240 -3.99 -44.67 3.40
N TYR A 241 -3.34 -44.13 2.36
CA TYR A 241 -3.94 -44.01 1.02
C TYR A 241 -4.16 -45.36 0.32
N ALA A 242 -3.49 -46.42 0.77
CA ALA A 242 -3.71 -47.78 0.27
C ALA A 242 -5.05 -48.39 0.74
N PHE A 243 -5.72 -47.78 1.72
CA PHE A 243 -6.97 -48.27 2.30
C PHE A 243 -8.10 -47.24 2.07
N ALA A 244 -9.05 -47.61 1.21
CA ALA A 244 -10.11 -46.70 0.76
C ALA A 244 -10.99 -46.18 1.91
N ASP A 245 -11.28 -47.02 2.90
CA ASP A 245 -12.31 -46.78 3.92
C ASP A 245 -11.79 -46.12 5.21
N LEU A 246 -10.55 -45.63 5.23
CA LEU A 246 -10.03 -44.89 6.39
C LEU A 246 -10.44 -43.42 6.33
N GLU A 247 -10.97 -42.87 7.41
CA GLU A 247 -11.32 -41.45 7.50
C GLU A 247 -10.06 -40.55 7.48
N PRO A 248 -10.13 -39.34 6.88
CA PRO A 248 -9.12 -38.31 7.08
C PRO A 248 -9.04 -37.95 8.57
N THR A 249 -7.84 -37.97 9.13
CA THR A 249 -7.60 -37.73 10.56
C THR A 249 -6.91 -36.40 10.82
N HIS A 250 -6.32 -35.80 9.77
CA HIS A 250 -5.52 -34.59 9.86
C HIS A 250 -6.04 -33.54 8.88
N VAL A 251 -5.70 -32.29 9.18
CA VAL A 251 -5.97 -31.14 8.33
C VAL A 251 -4.63 -30.48 8.00
N MET A 252 -4.49 -30.07 6.74
CA MET A 252 -3.41 -29.18 6.31
C MET A 252 -4.01 -27.85 5.92
N GLU A 253 -3.46 -26.77 6.48
CA GLU A 253 -3.88 -25.41 6.24
C GLU A 253 -2.73 -24.59 5.64
N ALA A 254 -3.06 -23.78 4.63
CA ALA A 254 -2.15 -22.83 4.02
C ALA A 254 -2.78 -21.44 4.03
N ASP A 255 -2.13 -20.49 4.70
CA ASP A 255 -2.56 -19.08 4.73
C ASP A 255 -1.52 -18.20 4.04
N ASP A 256 -1.92 -17.59 2.93
CA ASP A 256 -1.08 -16.78 2.06
C ASP A 256 -1.24 -15.29 2.40
N GLN A 257 -0.32 -14.78 3.23
CA GLN A 257 -0.28 -13.38 3.63
C GLN A 257 0.83 -12.60 2.89
N ARG A 258 1.30 -13.08 1.73
CA ARG A 258 2.41 -12.45 1.00
C ARG A 258 2.13 -11.00 0.60
N LEU A 259 0.86 -10.65 0.36
CA LEU A 259 0.44 -9.28 0.03
C LEU A 259 0.28 -8.37 1.25
N HIS A 260 0.24 -8.92 2.48
CA HIS A 260 0.01 -8.16 3.71
C HIS A 260 1.27 -8.08 4.59
N SER A 261 1.93 -9.21 4.86
CA SER A 261 3.11 -9.30 5.72
C SER A 261 4.35 -9.85 5.01
N GLY A 262 4.21 -10.32 3.76
CA GLY A 262 5.29 -11.01 3.05
C GLY A 262 5.48 -12.47 3.47
N GLN A 263 4.56 -13.02 4.27
CA GLN A 263 4.67 -14.34 4.88
C GLN A 263 3.68 -15.35 4.28
N LEU A 264 4.05 -16.63 4.33
CA LEU A 264 3.20 -17.76 4.02
C LEU A 264 3.22 -18.73 5.20
N PHE A 265 2.04 -19.08 5.72
CA PHE A 265 1.89 -20.00 6.84
C PHE A 265 1.41 -21.36 6.35
N LEU A 266 2.01 -22.43 6.87
CA LEU A 266 1.66 -23.81 6.59
C LEU A 266 1.52 -24.56 7.90
N THR A 267 0.33 -25.09 8.18
CA THR A 267 0.02 -25.82 9.42
C THR A 267 -0.49 -27.21 9.11
N ALA A 268 -0.03 -28.21 9.87
CA ALA A 268 -0.57 -29.56 9.83
C ALA A 268 -0.88 -30.04 11.25
N GLY A 269 -2.09 -30.58 11.47
CA GLY A 269 -2.53 -31.05 12.78
C GLY A 269 -3.70 -32.03 12.67
N GLN A 270 -4.15 -32.59 13.80
CA GLN A 270 -5.33 -33.45 13.85
C GLN A 270 -6.61 -32.63 13.62
N GLY A 271 -7.59 -33.20 12.91
CA GLY A 271 -8.85 -32.51 12.59
C GLY A 271 -9.78 -32.30 13.79
N GLU A 272 -9.72 -33.22 14.76
CA GLU A 272 -10.36 -33.10 16.07
C GLU A 272 -9.29 -33.44 17.13
N GLY A 273 -8.91 -32.49 17.99
CA GLY A 273 -7.82 -32.71 18.95
C GLY A 273 -7.32 -31.45 19.63
N ASP A 274 -6.27 -31.63 20.43
CA ASP A 274 -5.58 -30.56 21.14
C ASP A 274 -4.80 -29.67 20.16
N LEU A 275 -4.99 -28.35 20.26
CA LEU A 275 -4.25 -27.37 19.44
C LEU A 275 -2.74 -27.43 19.71
N ASP A 276 -2.35 -28.02 20.84
CA ASP A 276 -0.95 -28.23 21.23
C ASP A 276 -0.26 -29.34 20.41
N GLN A 277 -0.97 -30.03 19.50
CA GLN A 277 -0.42 -31.08 18.62
C GLN A 277 -0.44 -30.69 17.14
N LEU A 278 -0.10 -29.44 16.83
CA LEU A 278 0.08 -28.95 15.47
C LEU A 278 1.54 -28.64 15.17
N LEU A 279 1.95 -28.82 13.91
CA LEU A 279 3.25 -28.37 13.42
C LEU A 279 3.00 -27.22 12.44
N SER A 280 3.57 -26.06 12.73
CA SER A 280 3.44 -24.86 11.90
C SER A 280 4.78 -24.39 11.35
N VAL A 281 4.77 -23.93 10.11
CA VAL A 281 5.90 -23.35 9.41
C VAL A 281 5.51 -22.01 8.81
N THR A 282 6.26 -20.96 9.16
CA THR A 282 6.16 -19.65 8.51
C THR A 282 7.32 -19.48 7.54
N MET A 283 7.03 -19.18 6.28
CA MET A 283 8.01 -18.92 5.23
C MET A 283 8.03 -17.43 4.89
N GLU A 284 9.22 -16.82 4.83
CA GLU A 284 9.40 -15.42 4.45
C GLU A 284 10.78 -15.14 3.82
N VAL A 285 11.00 -13.90 3.40
CA VAL A 285 12.34 -13.38 3.10
C VAL A 285 12.79 -12.57 4.30
N GLY A 286 13.74 -13.12 5.07
CA GLY A 286 14.24 -12.51 6.30
C GLY A 286 15.69 -12.06 6.20
N THR A 287 16.14 -11.34 7.22
CA THR A 287 17.52 -10.85 7.28
C THR A 287 18.48 -11.96 7.71
N ASN A 288 19.58 -12.13 6.97
CA ASN A 288 20.63 -13.10 7.23
C ASN A 288 21.21 -12.89 8.64
N PRO A 289 21.09 -13.87 9.56
CA PRO A 289 21.47 -13.69 10.95
C PRO A 289 22.99 -13.65 11.16
N VAL A 290 23.79 -14.06 10.17
CA VAL A 290 25.25 -14.10 10.28
C VAL A 290 25.88 -12.74 10.00
N ASN A 291 25.32 -11.96 9.07
CA ASN A 291 25.87 -10.66 8.68
C ASN A 291 24.93 -9.48 8.93
N GLY A 292 23.63 -9.72 9.16
CA GLY A 292 22.64 -8.68 9.45
C GLY A 292 22.29 -7.78 8.28
N ILE A 293 22.69 -8.12 7.05
CA ILE A 293 22.56 -7.23 5.87
C ILE A 293 21.76 -7.92 4.76
N ASP A 294 22.15 -9.13 4.37
CA ASP A 294 21.54 -9.79 3.21
C ASP A 294 20.11 -10.24 3.52
N GLN A 295 19.21 -10.12 2.55
CA GLN A 295 17.89 -10.72 2.61
C GLN A 295 17.95 -12.13 2.02
N VAL A 296 17.48 -13.13 2.77
CA VAL A 296 17.59 -14.55 2.41
C VAL A 296 16.27 -15.28 2.66
N PRO A 297 15.97 -16.35 1.91
CA PRO A 297 14.84 -17.21 2.23
C PRO A 297 14.99 -17.79 3.63
N CYS A 298 13.95 -17.68 4.46
CA CYS A 298 13.91 -18.30 5.77
C CYS A 298 12.59 -18.99 6.08
N ALA A 299 12.68 -19.93 7.01
CA ALA A 299 11.57 -20.70 7.54
C ALA A 299 11.60 -20.68 9.07
N HIS A 300 10.47 -20.43 9.70
CA HIS A 300 10.30 -20.47 11.15
C HIS A 300 9.45 -21.68 11.50
N ILE A 301 9.99 -22.59 12.30
CA ILE A 301 9.33 -23.83 12.72
C ILE A 301 8.81 -23.65 14.13
N HIS A 302 7.54 -23.92 14.37
CA HIS A 302 6.88 -23.76 15.65
C HIS A 302 6.48 -25.11 16.24
N PHE A 303 6.50 -25.23 17.57
CA PHE A 303 5.99 -26.42 18.28
C PHE A 303 4.47 -26.49 18.28
N ASP A 304 3.81 -25.33 18.21
CA ASP A 304 2.37 -25.14 18.18
C ASP A 304 2.05 -23.82 17.42
N SER A 305 0.90 -23.18 17.67
CA SER A 305 0.52 -21.95 16.96
C SER A 305 1.38 -20.73 17.31
N ASP A 306 1.98 -20.71 18.50
CA ASP A 306 2.55 -19.50 19.09
C ASP A 306 4.03 -19.71 19.51
N ALA A 307 4.44 -20.95 19.80
CA ALA A 307 5.76 -21.27 20.32
C ALA A 307 6.79 -21.55 19.20
N LEU A 308 7.64 -20.56 18.90
CA LEU A 308 8.75 -20.72 17.96
C LEU A 308 9.78 -21.72 18.50
N ALA A 309 10.11 -22.75 17.72
CA ALA A 309 11.14 -23.72 18.04
C ALA A 309 12.51 -23.26 17.52
N PHE A 310 12.60 -23.01 16.21
CA PHE A 310 13.83 -22.53 15.58
C PHE A 310 13.55 -21.88 14.22
N SER A 311 14.53 -21.14 13.73
CA SER A 311 14.53 -20.52 12.40
C SER A 311 15.64 -21.09 11.53
N LEU A 312 15.34 -21.32 10.24
CA LEU A 312 16.27 -21.79 9.22
C LEU A 312 16.49 -20.69 8.19
N TYR A 313 17.75 -20.40 7.84
CA TYR A 313 18.11 -19.39 6.84
C TYR A 313 18.97 -19.99 5.75
N ARG A 314 18.59 -19.82 4.47
CA ARG A 314 19.39 -20.29 3.33
C ARG A 314 20.54 -19.32 3.06
N VAL A 315 21.73 -19.62 3.58
CA VAL A 315 22.92 -18.77 3.44
C VAL A 315 24.02 -19.49 2.65
N GLY A 316 24.51 -18.87 1.58
CA GLY A 316 25.59 -19.43 0.75
C GLY A 316 25.23 -20.78 0.13
N ASN A 317 25.90 -21.86 0.55
CA ASN A 317 25.60 -23.25 0.16
C ASN A 317 25.01 -24.11 1.28
N GLY A 318 24.68 -23.51 2.43
CA GLY A 318 24.14 -24.22 3.59
C GLY A 318 22.83 -23.64 4.12
N ILE A 319 22.41 -24.17 5.25
CA ILE A 319 21.29 -23.68 6.06
C ILE A 319 21.84 -23.34 7.43
N VAL A 320 21.61 -22.11 7.89
CA VAL A 320 21.89 -21.68 9.25
C VAL A 320 20.65 -21.96 10.09
N LEU A 321 20.81 -22.75 11.15
CA LEU A 321 19.76 -23.03 12.12
C LEU A 321 19.97 -22.16 13.36
N ARG A 322 18.95 -21.41 13.75
CA ARG A 322 18.93 -20.57 14.96
C ARG A 322 17.80 -21.06 15.89
N PRO A 323 18.11 -21.78 16.98
CA PRO A 323 17.11 -22.15 17.98
C PRO A 323 16.56 -20.92 18.69
N GLU A 324 15.31 -21.00 19.14
CA GLU A 324 14.71 -19.98 20.00
C GLU A 324 15.30 -20.03 21.42
N VAL A 325 15.15 -18.95 22.18
CA VAL A 325 15.67 -18.87 23.55
C VAL A 325 15.06 -19.97 24.41
N GLY A 326 15.91 -20.83 24.96
CA GLY A 326 15.49 -21.95 25.81
C GLY A 326 15.29 -23.27 25.07
N VAL A 327 15.30 -23.25 23.72
CA VAL A 327 15.19 -24.46 22.90
C VAL A 327 16.55 -25.09 22.70
N THR A 328 16.60 -26.42 22.81
CA THR A 328 17.83 -27.20 22.64
C THR A 328 17.72 -28.21 21.51
N LEU A 329 18.82 -28.38 20.77
CA LEU A 329 18.97 -29.49 19.82
C LEU A 329 19.79 -30.61 20.46
N ARG A 330 19.18 -31.78 20.57
CA ARG A 330 19.82 -32.99 21.09
C ARG A 330 19.93 -34.04 19.99
N GLY A 331 21.16 -34.30 19.55
CA GLY A 331 21.43 -35.41 18.65
C GLY A 331 21.37 -36.74 19.39
N GLN A 332 20.73 -37.75 18.80
CA GLN A 332 20.90 -39.14 19.20
C GLN A 332 21.99 -39.76 18.34
N ALA A 333 23.04 -40.30 18.96
CA ALA A 333 24.10 -40.97 18.23
C ALA A 333 23.53 -42.21 17.50
N PRO A 334 23.87 -42.45 16.22
CA PRO A 334 23.39 -43.61 15.50
C PRO A 334 23.83 -44.89 16.21
N THR A 335 22.87 -45.75 16.53
CA THR A 335 23.12 -47.02 17.23
C THR A 335 23.65 -48.11 16.31
N SER A 336 23.57 -47.91 15.00
CA SER A 336 24.12 -48.80 13.96
C SER A 336 24.49 -48.03 12.69
N VAL A 337 25.24 -48.68 11.79
CA VAL A 337 25.73 -48.10 10.51
C VAL A 337 24.58 -47.81 9.52
N SER A 338 23.37 -48.29 9.79
CA SER A 338 22.15 -48.04 9.01
C SER A 338 21.16 -47.10 9.68
N ASP A 339 21.46 -46.59 10.87
CA ASP A 339 20.56 -45.66 11.57
C ASP A 339 20.86 -44.23 11.13
N ASP A 340 19.83 -43.54 10.67
CA ASP A 340 19.88 -42.10 10.45
C ASP A 340 20.15 -41.37 11.78
N ALA A 341 20.97 -40.33 11.73
CA ALA A 341 21.17 -39.47 12.90
C ALA A 341 19.94 -38.57 13.07
N PHE A 342 19.20 -38.78 14.17
CA PHE A 342 18.04 -37.96 14.53
C PHE A 342 18.45 -36.86 15.50
N PHE A 343 17.85 -35.68 15.33
CA PHE A 343 18.00 -34.56 16.25
C PHE A 343 16.63 -34.23 16.82
N TRP A 344 16.54 -34.26 18.15
CA TRP A 344 15.38 -33.80 18.90
C TRP A 344 15.50 -32.30 19.14
N VAL A 345 14.40 -31.60 18.91
CA VAL A 345 14.23 -30.18 19.23
C VAL A 345 13.23 -30.13 20.37
N GLU A 346 13.60 -29.56 21.51
CA GLU A 346 12.77 -29.47 22.72
C GLU A 346 13.07 -28.24 23.55
#